data_AF-X1KDV4-F1
#
_entry.id   AF-X1KDV4-F1
#
_cell.length_a   1.000
_cell.length_b   1.000
_cell.length_c   1.000
_cell.angle_alpha   90.00
_cell.angle_beta   90.00
_cell.angle_gamma   90.00
#
_symmetry.space_group_name_H-M   'P 1'
#
loop_
_entity.id
_entity.type
_entity.pdbx_description
1 polymer ?
#
loop_
_entity_poly.entity_id
_entity_poly.type
_entity_poly.pdbx_seq_one_letter_code
_entity_poly.pdbx_strand_id
1 'polypeptide(L)'
;AGSGVDLAKDWAVRLYLRWSALCEKSGLGVPSFQHGLKLDDGTKAAAYASKWGLEDEMTKGHTKKGKTGGETPFDFLRAFLADSGDLQAAALFREFALTFKGKRQLHWSHGLKARFGLNDVSDEVLVEAAEDDCHLLGTITLNQWRDVLAVEGRANVLACAASGGWPAVVAYLDAIKGAGVAPGGCPLGRPPGGAPSP
;
A
#
# COMPACT_ATOMS: atom_id res chain seq x y z
N ALA A 1 12.82 -44.76 -14.47
CA ALA A 1 12.84 -43.31 -14.20
C ALA A 1 11.54 -42.71 -14.72
N GLY A 2 10.50 -42.65 -13.88
CA GLY A 2 9.25 -41.95 -14.21
C GLY A 2 9.43 -40.46 -13.94
N SER A 3 9.24 -39.63 -14.95
CA SER A 3 9.43 -38.18 -14.86
C SER A 3 8.54 -37.57 -13.77
N GLY A 4 9.06 -36.67 -12.94
CA GLY A 4 8.32 -35.99 -11.85
C GLY A 4 7.02 -35.28 -12.27
N VAL A 5 6.80 -35.09 -13.57
CA VAL A 5 5.56 -34.56 -14.16
C VAL A 5 4.36 -35.51 -13.98
N ASP A 6 4.58 -36.82 -13.95
CA ASP A 6 3.50 -37.82 -13.76
C ASP A 6 2.99 -37.85 -12.31
N LEU A 7 3.90 -37.65 -11.35
CA LEU A 7 3.59 -37.61 -9.93
C LEU A 7 2.74 -36.38 -9.57
N ALA A 8 3.10 -35.20 -10.07
CA ALA A 8 2.34 -33.97 -9.79
C ALA A 8 0.91 -34.03 -10.33
N LYS A 9 0.71 -34.65 -11.50
CA LYS A 9 -0.62 -34.86 -12.09
C LYS A 9 -1.44 -35.87 -11.28
N ASP A 10 -0.86 -36.99 -10.88
CA ASP A 10 -1.54 -37.98 -10.03
C ASP A 10 -1.99 -37.36 -8.68
N TRP A 11 -1.12 -36.57 -8.05
CA TRP A 11 -1.45 -35.86 -6.82
C TRP A 11 -2.54 -34.80 -7.01
N ALA A 12 -2.51 -34.03 -8.10
CA ALA A 12 -3.54 -33.05 -8.41
C ALA A 12 -4.92 -33.72 -8.58
N VAL A 13 -4.97 -34.87 -9.27
CA VAL A 13 -6.21 -35.66 -9.42
C VAL A 13 -6.73 -36.16 -8.08
N ARG A 14 -5.87 -36.78 -7.26
CA ARG A 14 -6.26 -37.31 -5.94
C ARG A 14 -6.77 -36.22 -5.00
N LEU A 15 -6.10 -35.07 -4.97
CA LEU A 15 -6.49 -33.93 -4.16
C LEU A 15 -7.80 -33.31 -4.65
N TYR A 16 -7.97 -33.17 -5.97
CA TYR A 16 -9.22 -32.69 -6.55
C TYR A 16 -10.42 -33.57 -6.17
N LEU A 17 -10.29 -34.90 -6.32
CA LEU A 17 -11.40 -35.83 -5.99
C LEU A 17 -11.82 -35.70 -4.52
N ARG A 18 -10.84 -35.58 -3.61
CA ARG A 18 -11.12 -35.40 -2.19
C ARG A 18 -11.74 -34.03 -1.90
N TRP A 19 -11.26 -32.98 -2.55
CA TRP A 19 -11.79 -31.62 -2.40
C TRP A 19 -13.22 -31.53 -2.93
N SER A 20 -13.49 -32.09 -4.10
CA SER A 20 -14.82 -32.13 -4.72
C SER A 20 -15.84 -32.81 -3.82
N ALA A 21 -15.50 -33.98 -3.24
CA ALA A 21 -16.38 -34.69 -2.31
C ALA A 21 -16.70 -33.86 -1.05
N LEU A 22 -15.74 -33.06 -0.57
CA LEU A 22 -15.95 -32.16 0.57
C LEU A 22 -16.81 -30.94 0.21
N CYS A 23 -16.60 -30.33 -0.95
CA CYS A 23 -17.43 -29.23 -1.44
C CYS A 23 -18.89 -29.66 -1.57
N GLU A 24 -19.13 -30.84 -2.15
CA GLU A 24 -20.47 -31.40 -2.30
C GLU A 24 -21.11 -31.71 -0.95
N LYS A 25 -20.38 -32.36 -0.03
CA LYS A 25 -20.84 -32.60 1.34
C LYS A 25 -21.14 -31.31 2.13
N SER A 26 -20.47 -30.22 1.78
CA SER A 26 -20.65 -28.90 2.42
C SER A 26 -21.70 -28.03 1.73
N GLY A 27 -22.36 -28.53 0.68
CA GLY A 27 -23.40 -27.80 -0.05
C GLY A 27 -22.88 -26.70 -1.00
N LEU A 28 -21.58 -26.71 -1.32
CA LEU A 28 -20.94 -25.72 -2.22
C LEU A 28 -21.03 -26.11 -3.70
N GLY A 29 -21.56 -27.30 -4.01
CA GLY A 29 -21.62 -27.88 -5.35
C GLY A 29 -20.31 -28.57 -5.76
N VAL A 30 -20.29 -29.13 -6.97
CA VAL A 30 -19.14 -29.85 -7.53
C VAL A 30 -18.21 -28.86 -8.26
N PRO A 31 -16.98 -28.62 -7.77
CA PRO A 31 -16.04 -27.72 -8.43
C PRO A 31 -15.50 -28.34 -9.73
N SER A 32 -15.21 -27.52 -10.73
CA SER A 32 -14.62 -28.01 -11.99
C SER A 32 -13.18 -28.48 -11.80
N PHE A 33 -12.72 -29.45 -12.61
CA PHE A 33 -11.33 -29.91 -12.55
C PHE A 33 -10.34 -28.78 -12.91
N GLN A 34 -10.69 -27.93 -13.87
CA GLN A 34 -9.81 -26.87 -14.38
C GLN A 34 -9.60 -25.71 -13.38
N HIS A 35 -10.61 -25.39 -12.57
CA HIS A 35 -10.58 -24.21 -11.67
C HIS A 35 -10.78 -24.54 -10.20
N GLY A 36 -11.14 -25.78 -9.86
CA GLY A 36 -11.51 -26.20 -8.51
C GLY A 36 -10.32 -26.47 -7.59
N LEU A 37 -9.19 -26.90 -8.16
CA LEU A 37 -7.96 -27.15 -7.41
C LEU A 37 -6.74 -26.93 -8.31
N LYS A 38 -5.83 -26.07 -7.87
CA LYS A 38 -4.55 -25.82 -8.55
C LYS A 38 -3.40 -26.23 -7.64
N LEU A 39 -2.59 -27.16 -8.09
CA LEU A 39 -1.38 -27.60 -7.40
C LEU A 39 -0.16 -26.98 -8.11
N ASP A 40 0.60 -26.15 -7.40
CA ASP A 40 1.83 -25.52 -7.87
C ASP A 40 3.02 -26.05 -7.02
N ASP A 41 4.22 -26.09 -7.60
CA ASP A 41 5.46 -26.63 -7.00
C ASP A 41 6.16 -25.68 -6.01
N GLY A 42 5.46 -24.62 -5.56
CA GLY A 42 5.97 -23.63 -4.63
C GLY A 42 6.94 -22.62 -5.23
N THR A 43 7.44 -22.79 -6.45
CA THR A 43 8.37 -21.83 -7.10
C THR A 43 7.74 -20.45 -7.26
N LYS A 44 6.45 -20.40 -7.60
CA LYS A 44 5.67 -19.15 -7.66
C LYS A 44 5.51 -18.49 -6.30
N ALA A 45 5.30 -19.28 -5.25
CA ALA A 45 5.19 -18.77 -3.88
C ALA A 45 6.54 -18.23 -3.39
N ALA A 46 7.64 -18.92 -3.71
CA ALA A 46 9.00 -18.47 -3.42
C ALA A 46 9.30 -17.16 -4.17
N ALA A 47 9.01 -17.09 -5.48
CA ALA A 47 9.18 -15.87 -6.27
C ALA A 47 8.32 -14.70 -5.78
N TYR A 48 7.12 -14.98 -5.26
CA TYR A 48 6.25 -13.98 -4.64
C TYR A 48 6.83 -13.49 -3.31
N ALA A 49 7.30 -14.40 -2.46
CA ALA A 49 7.88 -14.08 -1.16
C ALA A 49 9.23 -13.36 -1.28
N SER A 50 10.04 -13.70 -2.29
CA SER A 50 11.34 -13.06 -2.55
C SER A 50 11.23 -11.81 -3.42
N LYS A 51 10.02 -11.40 -3.80
CA LYS A 51 9.81 -10.18 -4.57
C LYS A 51 10.14 -8.99 -3.68
N TRP A 52 11.17 -8.24 -4.05
CA TRP A 52 11.49 -6.95 -3.46
C TRP A 52 10.24 -6.04 -3.49
N GLY A 53 9.84 -5.49 -2.33
CA GLY A 53 8.62 -4.69 -2.18
C GLY A 53 7.39 -5.41 -1.61
N LEU A 54 7.52 -6.62 -1.07
CA LEU A 54 6.44 -7.24 -0.27
C LEU A 54 6.22 -6.45 1.04
N GLU A 55 7.32 -5.98 1.63
CA GLU A 55 7.35 -4.99 2.71
C GLU A 55 6.64 -3.70 2.30
N ASP A 56 6.86 -3.23 1.07
CA ASP A 56 6.16 -2.06 0.52
C ASP A 56 4.67 -2.33 0.32
N GLU A 57 4.27 -3.53 -0.07
CA GLU A 57 2.87 -3.90 -0.20
C GLU A 57 2.15 -3.95 1.17
N MET A 58 2.83 -4.46 2.19
CA MET A 58 2.31 -4.58 3.54
C MET A 58 2.31 -3.24 4.32
N THR A 59 3.30 -2.38 4.08
CA THR A 59 3.50 -1.13 4.86
C THR A 59 3.10 0.14 4.10
N LYS A 60 3.15 0.14 2.76
CA LYS A 60 2.80 1.29 1.91
C LYS A 60 1.44 1.15 1.24
N GLY A 61 0.51 0.40 1.83
CA GLY A 61 -0.88 0.29 1.35
C GLY A 61 -1.56 1.65 1.16
N HIS A 62 -1.20 2.65 1.98
CA HIS A 62 -1.66 4.03 1.88
C HIS A 62 -1.21 4.77 0.60
N THR A 63 -0.15 4.30 -0.07
CA THR A 63 0.36 4.85 -1.33
C THR A 63 -0.44 4.34 -2.53
N LYS A 64 -1.22 3.26 -2.38
CA LYS A 64 -2.03 2.71 -3.47
C LYS A 64 -3.13 3.71 -3.85
N LYS A 65 -3.14 4.10 -5.13
CA LYS A 65 -4.27 4.81 -5.73
C LYS A 65 -5.36 3.80 -6.10
N GLY A 66 -6.62 4.22 -5.99
CA GLY A 66 -7.74 3.43 -6.47
C GLY A 66 -7.59 3.11 -7.97
N LYS A 67 -7.99 1.91 -8.36
CA LYS A 67 -8.09 1.50 -9.77
C LYS A 67 -9.53 1.64 -10.24
N THR A 68 -9.72 1.88 -11.53
CA THR A 68 -10.99 1.82 -12.29
C THR A 68 -12.25 2.08 -11.45
N GLY A 69 -12.51 3.34 -11.12
CA GLY A 69 -13.74 3.78 -10.44
C GLY A 69 -13.75 3.64 -8.92
N GLY A 70 -12.73 3.01 -8.31
CA GLY A 70 -12.53 3.03 -6.85
C GLY A 70 -11.64 4.18 -6.40
N GLU A 71 -11.83 4.63 -5.17
CA GLU A 71 -11.02 5.65 -4.49
C GLU A 71 -10.58 5.11 -3.12
N THR A 72 -9.33 5.39 -2.75
CA THR A 72 -8.81 5.10 -1.41
C THR A 72 -8.98 6.31 -0.50
N PRO A 73 -8.91 6.14 0.83
CA PRO A 73 -8.91 7.29 1.74
C PRO A 73 -7.85 8.34 1.37
N PHE A 74 -6.67 7.90 0.92
CA PHE A 74 -5.60 8.80 0.48
C PHE A 74 -5.83 9.40 -0.92
N ASP A 75 -6.77 8.88 -1.72
CA ASP A 75 -7.31 9.59 -2.91
C ASP A 75 -8.10 10.82 -2.47
N PHE A 76 -8.97 10.72 -1.45
CA PHE A 76 -9.72 11.86 -0.93
C PHE A 76 -8.80 12.97 -0.40
N LEU A 77 -7.75 12.60 0.35
CA LEU A 77 -6.77 13.58 0.80
C LEU A 77 -6.08 14.30 -0.38
N ARG A 78 -5.76 13.56 -1.46
CA ARG A 78 -5.17 14.14 -2.66
C ARG A 78 -6.16 15.05 -3.41
N ALA A 79 -7.43 14.67 -3.49
CA ALA A 79 -8.48 15.48 -4.10
C ALA A 79 -8.63 16.82 -3.37
N PHE A 80 -8.74 16.80 -2.04
CA PHE A 80 -8.84 18.02 -1.23
C PHE A 80 -7.58 18.90 -1.30
N LEU A 81 -6.39 18.29 -1.40
CA LEU A 81 -5.15 19.04 -1.61
C LEU A 81 -5.05 19.68 -2.99
N ALA A 82 -5.69 19.11 -4.02
CA ALA A 82 -5.77 19.71 -5.34
C ALA A 82 -6.82 20.83 -5.36
N ASP A 83 -7.99 20.59 -4.78
CA ASP A 83 -9.10 21.53 -4.68
C ASP A 83 -9.61 21.61 -3.23
N SER A 84 -9.31 22.73 -2.57
CA SER A 84 -9.75 22.99 -1.19
C SER A 84 -11.27 23.20 -1.08
N GLY A 85 -12.00 23.30 -2.20
CA GLY A 85 -13.46 23.34 -2.24
C GLY A 85 -14.12 21.96 -2.11
N ASP A 86 -13.37 20.86 -2.22
CA ASP A 86 -13.91 19.51 -2.14
C ASP A 86 -14.16 19.06 -0.68
N LEU A 87 -15.21 19.64 -0.10
CA LEU A 87 -15.63 19.36 1.29
C LEU A 87 -16.07 17.91 1.49
N GLN A 88 -16.51 17.23 0.43
CA GLN A 88 -16.90 15.82 0.50
C GLN A 88 -15.66 14.94 0.69
N ALA A 89 -14.60 15.16 -0.10
CA ALA A 89 -13.33 14.48 0.10
C ALA A 89 -12.74 14.73 1.50
N ALA A 90 -12.83 15.98 1.99
CA ALA A 90 -12.41 16.30 3.36
C ALA A 90 -13.21 15.52 4.42
N ALA A 91 -14.54 15.45 4.28
CA ALA A 91 -15.40 14.73 5.20
C ALA A 91 -15.11 13.21 5.22
N LEU A 92 -14.99 12.60 4.04
CA LEU A 92 -14.68 11.16 3.90
C LEU A 92 -13.31 10.80 4.47
N PHE A 93 -12.29 11.64 4.22
CA PHE A 93 -10.97 11.42 4.82
C PHE A 93 -10.99 11.60 6.35
N ARG A 94 -11.74 12.58 6.86
CA ARG A 94 -11.91 12.78 8.30
C ARG A 94 -12.59 11.59 8.96
N GLU A 95 -13.63 11.04 8.35
CA GLU A 95 -14.29 9.82 8.84
C GLU A 95 -13.31 8.65 8.92
N PHE A 96 -12.54 8.42 7.85
CA PHE A 96 -11.46 7.42 7.86
C PHE A 96 -10.47 7.67 9.00
N ALA A 97 -9.93 8.89 9.12
CA ALA A 97 -8.93 9.22 10.14
C ALA A 97 -9.46 9.01 11.56
N LEU A 98 -10.69 9.44 11.85
CA LEU A 98 -11.31 9.26 13.16
C LEU A 98 -11.61 7.80 13.46
N THR A 99 -12.09 7.05 12.47
CA THR A 99 -12.48 5.64 12.64
C THR A 99 -11.26 4.74 12.83
N PHE A 100 -10.14 5.04 12.16
CA PHE A 100 -8.95 4.19 12.18
C PHE A 100 -7.90 4.61 13.22
N LYS A 101 -8.04 5.80 13.82
CA LYS A 101 -7.15 6.24 14.91
C LYS A 101 -7.18 5.25 16.08
N GLY A 102 -6.00 4.78 16.48
CA GLY A 102 -5.84 3.81 17.57
C GLY A 102 -6.21 2.37 17.21
N LYS A 103 -6.70 2.10 15.99
CA LYS A 103 -6.97 0.73 15.54
C LYS A 103 -5.70 0.07 15.06
N ARG A 104 -5.40 -1.10 15.63
CA ARG A 104 -4.27 -1.94 15.24
C ARG A 104 -4.45 -2.42 13.80
N GLN A 105 -3.55 -2.02 12.90
CA GLN A 105 -3.60 -2.35 11.47
C GLN A 105 -2.93 -3.70 11.14
N LEU A 106 -1.87 -4.05 11.88
CA LEU A 106 -1.09 -5.26 11.66
C LEU A 106 -1.05 -6.10 12.95
N HIS A 107 -1.20 -7.41 12.79
CA HIS A 107 -1.05 -8.38 13.88
C HIS A 107 -0.10 -9.49 13.46
N TRP A 108 0.67 -9.99 14.42
CA TRP A 108 1.43 -11.21 14.24
C TRP A 108 0.48 -12.39 14.39
N SER A 109 0.56 -13.36 13.48
CA SER A 109 -0.15 -14.62 13.69
C SER A 109 0.43 -15.35 14.91
N HIS A 110 -0.42 -16.16 15.56
CA HIS A 110 -0.05 -16.82 16.81
C HIS A 110 1.23 -17.65 16.65
N GLY A 111 2.23 -17.40 17.49
CA GLY A 111 3.51 -18.11 17.48
C GLY A 111 4.48 -17.74 16.36
N LEU A 112 4.15 -16.77 15.50
CA LEU A 112 5.05 -16.33 14.41
C LEU A 112 6.33 -15.70 14.96
N LYS A 113 6.24 -14.82 15.96
CA LYS A 113 7.41 -14.22 16.63
C LYS A 113 8.34 -15.29 17.22
N ALA A 114 7.78 -16.28 17.90
CA ALA A 114 8.53 -17.39 18.51
C ALA A 114 9.30 -18.22 17.48
N ARG A 115 8.73 -18.46 16.29
CA ARG A 115 9.44 -19.17 15.20
C ARG A 115 10.67 -18.43 14.69
N PHE A 116 10.70 -17.11 14.81
CA PHE A 116 11.84 -16.28 14.42
C PHE A 116 12.75 -15.90 15.60
N GLY A 117 12.52 -16.48 16.79
CA GLY A 117 13.31 -16.15 17.98
C GLY A 117 13.16 -14.70 18.43
N LEU A 118 12.09 -14.02 18.02
CA LEU A 118 11.80 -12.65 18.44
C LEU A 118 11.13 -12.68 19.81
N ASN A 119 11.67 -11.90 20.75
CA ASN A 119 11.06 -11.72 22.06
C ASN A 119 9.71 -11.02 21.92
N ASP A 120 8.72 -11.48 22.69
CA ASP A 120 7.41 -10.83 22.75
C ASP A 120 7.50 -9.64 23.70
N VAL A 121 8.11 -8.57 23.20
CA VAL A 121 8.13 -7.28 23.87
C VAL A 121 6.77 -6.63 23.68
N SER A 122 6.19 -6.10 24.75
CA SER A 122 4.92 -5.38 24.66
C SER A 122 5.10 -4.09 23.87
N ASP A 123 4.03 -3.60 23.26
CA ASP A 123 4.08 -2.37 22.45
C ASP A 123 4.53 -1.18 23.32
N GLU A 124 4.19 -1.15 24.61
CA GLU A 124 4.59 -0.12 25.57
C GLU A 124 6.11 -0.07 25.78
N VAL A 125 6.75 -1.23 25.98
CA VAL A 125 8.21 -1.31 26.17
C VAL A 125 8.96 -0.98 24.87
N LEU A 126 8.39 -1.31 23.71
CA LEU A 126 8.98 -0.90 22.41
C LEU A 126 8.93 0.61 22.19
N VAL A 127 7.85 1.28 22.60
CA VAL A 127 7.73 2.74 22.53
C VAL A 127 8.72 3.42 23.47
N GLU A 128 8.89 2.90 24.68
CA GLU A 128 9.85 3.45 25.65
C GLU A 128 11.31 3.15 25.28
N ALA A 129 11.59 2.01 24.66
CA ALA A 129 12.94 1.63 24.23
C ALA A 129 13.39 2.32 22.93
N ALA A 130 12.46 2.84 22.14
CA ALA A 130 12.75 3.69 21.00
C ALA A 130 13.18 5.08 21.49
N GLU A 131 14.38 5.17 22.06
CA GLU A 131 15.16 6.41 22.05
C GLU A 131 15.60 6.67 20.60
N ASP A 132 14.65 6.96 19.71
CA ASP A 132 14.98 7.55 18.43
C ASP A 132 15.48 8.96 18.74
N ASP A 133 16.75 9.24 18.44
CA ASP A 133 17.32 10.59 18.34
C ASP A 133 16.67 11.34 17.15
N CYS A 134 15.35 11.41 17.13
CA CYS A 134 14.56 12.10 16.13
C CYS A 134 14.46 13.57 16.53
N HIS A 135 15.45 14.35 16.07
CA HIS A 135 15.40 15.81 16.18
C HIS A 135 14.52 16.40 15.07
N LEU A 136 13.62 17.32 15.44
CA LEU A 136 12.83 18.08 14.47
C LEU A 136 13.76 18.92 13.58
N LEU A 137 13.92 18.53 12.32
CA LEU A 137 14.70 19.29 11.34
C LEU A 137 14.02 20.61 10.94
N GLY A 138 12.69 20.57 10.77
CA GLY A 138 11.88 21.72 10.40
C GLY A 138 10.47 21.32 9.96
N THR A 139 9.61 22.32 9.73
CA THR A 139 8.22 22.12 9.32
C THR A 139 7.96 22.79 7.98
N ILE A 140 7.27 22.07 7.09
CA ILE A 140 6.83 22.61 5.79
C ILE A 140 5.35 22.97 5.86
N THR A 141 5.00 24.12 5.30
CA THR A 141 3.62 24.57 5.22
C THR A 141 2.85 23.80 4.14
N LEU A 142 1.51 23.83 4.21
CA LEU A 142 0.66 23.18 3.22
C LEU A 142 0.93 23.70 1.79
N ASN A 143 1.16 25.00 1.62
CA ASN A 143 1.43 25.59 0.32
C ASN A 143 2.79 25.13 -0.24
N GLN A 144 3.82 25.12 0.59
CA GLN A 144 5.13 24.55 0.21
C GLN A 144 4.99 23.07 -0.16
N TRP A 145 4.18 22.30 0.57
CA TRP A 145 3.93 20.91 0.22
C TRP A 145 3.21 20.78 -1.14
N ARG A 146 2.21 21.63 -1.43
CA ARG A 146 1.55 21.66 -2.74
C ARG A 146 2.55 21.94 -3.86
N ASP A 147 3.46 22.90 -3.67
CA ASP A 147 4.54 23.18 -4.62
C ASP A 147 5.45 21.96 -4.84
N VAL A 148 5.83 21.25 -3.77
CA VAL A 148 6.61 19.99 -3.85
C VAL A 148 5.86 18.92 -4.64
N LEU A 149 4.54 18.77 -4.44
CA LEU A 149 3.75 17.79 -5.19
C LEU A 149 3.64 18.17 -6.67
N ALA A 150 3.54 19.47 -6.98
CA ALA A 150 3.40 19.97 -8.35
C ALA A 150 4.64 19.69 -9.22
N VAL A 151 5.83 19.70 -8.62
CA VAL A 151 7.11 19.39 -9.30
C VAL A 151 7.58 17.94 -9.12
N GLU A 152 6.72 17.07 -8.57
CA GLU A 152 7.06 15.69 -8.18
C GLU A 152 8.30 15.58 -7.24
N GLY A 153 8.59 16.64 -6.48
CA GLY A 153 9.83 16.87 -5.75
C GLY A 153 10.03 16.13 -4.43
N ARG A 154 9.24 15.08 -4.14
CA ARG A 154 9.25 14.39 -2.84
C ARG A 154 10.61 13.78 -2.48
N ALA A 155 11.28 13.20 -3.48
CA ALA A 155 12.62 12.64 -3.28
C ALA A 155 13.65 13.76 -3.08
N ASN A 156 13.51 14.86 -3.81
CA ASN A 156 14.45 15.98 -3.78
C ASN A 156 14.43 16.67 -2.41
N VAL A 157 13.26 16.92 -1.83
CA VAL A 157 13.18 17.56 -0.51
C VAL A 157 13.84 16.70 0.58
N LEU A 158 13.69 15.37 0.50
CA LEU A 158 14.36 14.43 1.41
C LEU A 158 15.88 14.38 1.16
N ALA A 159 16.31 14.41 -0.09
CA ALA A 159 17.73 14.46 -0.45
C ALA A 159 18.41 15.76 0.03
N CYS A 160 17.71 16.91 -0.05
CA CYS A 160 18.17 18.17 0.50
C CYS A 160 18.29 18.10 2.04
N ALA A 161 17.29 17.52 2.71
CA ALA A 161 17.31 17.32 4.15
C ALA A 161 18.50 16.44 4.59
N ALA A 162 18.75 15.34 3.87
CA ALA A 162 19.83 14.40 4.20
C ALA A 162 21.23 14.97 3.93
N SER A 163 21.41 15.76 2.87
CA SER A 163 22.74 16.25 2.45
C SER A 163 23.12 17.60 3.06
N GLY A 164 22.14 18.49 3.31
CA GLY A 164 22.40 19.87 3.72
C GLY A 164 21.48 20.40 4.82
N GLY A 165 20.70 19.52 5.46
CA GLY A 165 19.82 19.88 6.57
C GLY A 165 18.73 20.89 6.19
N TRP A 166 18.20 21.59 7.19
CA TRP A 166 17.10 22.55 7.01
C TRP A 166 17.42 23.69 6.04
N PRO A 167 18.63 24.30 6.03
CA PRO A 167 18.95 25.37 5.08
C PRO A 167 18.83 24.93 3.62
N ALA A 168 19.26 23.70 3.28
CA ALA A 168 19.13 23.16 1.94
C ALA A 168 17.67 22.89 1.57
N VAL A 169 16.86 22.45 2.53
CA VAL A 169 15.40 22.28 2.33
C VAL A 169 14.74 23.63 2.05
N VAL A 170 15.05 24.67 2.82
CA VAL A 170 14.50 26.02 2.61
C VAL A 170 14.88 26.55 1.22
N ALA A 171 16.15 26.43 0.82
CA ALA A 171 16.61 26.85 -0.51
C ALA A 171 15.86 26.12 -1.64
N TYR A 172 15.61 24.81 -1.47
CA TYR A 172 14.82 24.04 -2.42
C TYR A 172 13.35 24.49 -2.47
N LEU A 173 12.73 24.70 -1.31
CA LEU A 173 11.34 25.19 -1.23
C LEU A 173 11.16 26.57 -1.84
N ASP A 174 12.14 27.47 -1.66
CA ASP A 174 12.12 28.79 -2.28
C ASP A 174 12.26 28.69 -3.80
N ALA A 175 13.05 27.76 -4.32
CA ALA A 175 13.24 27.56 -5.76
C ALA A 175 11.98 27.08 -6.49
N ILE A 176 11.08 26.38 -5.79
CA ILE A 176 9.83 25.82 -6.36
C ILE A 176 8.59 26.63 -5.97
N LYS A 177 8.76 27.74 -5.25
CA LYS A 177 7.68 28.51 -4.66
C LYS A 177 6.65 28.94 -5.71
N GLY A 178 5.39 28.61 -5.46
CA GLY A 178 4.27 28.94 -6.34
C GLY A 178 4.01 27.95 -7.48
N ALA A 179 4.80 26.87 -7.60
CA ALA A 179 4.57 25.83 -8.61
C ALA A 179 3.20 25.14 -8.49
N GLY A 180 2.65 25.07 -7.27
CA GLY A 180 1.34 24.48 -6.97
C GLY A 180 0.17 25.44 -7.07
N VAL A 181 0.41 26.72 -7.38
CA VAL A 181 -0.65 27.72 -7.62
C VAL A 181 -0.96 27.76 -9.11
N ALA A 182 -2.10 27.20 -9.51
CA ALA A 182 -2.54 27.27 -10.90
C ALA A 182 -2.71 28.75 -11.34
N PRO A 183 -2.16 29.18 -12.49
CA PRO A 183 -2.40 30.51 -13.01
C PRO A 183 -3.85 30.59 -13.53
N GLY A 184 -4.75 31.10 -12.68
CA GLY A 184 -6.18 31.22 -13.01
C GLY A 184 -6.92 29.89 -12.88
N GLY A 185 -8.04 29.91 -12.15
CA GLY A 185 -8.83 28.73 -11.81
C GLY A 185 -9.19 27.87 -13.03
N CYS A 186 -8.47 26.78 -13.20
CA CYS A 186 -8.89 25.65 -14.00
C CYS A 186 -8.35 24.40 -13.29
N PRO A 187 -9.22 23.51 -12.78
CA PRO A 187 -8.77 22.28 -12.18
C PRO A 187 -8.03 21.51 -13.27
N LEU A 188 -6.81 21.06 -13.00
CA LEU A 188 -6.11 20.15 -13.90
C LEU A 188 -7.01 18.94 -14.13
N GLY A 189 -7.67 18.98 -15.29
CA GLY A 189 -8.67 18.01 -15.69
C GLY A 189 -8.03 16.65 -15.75
N ARG A 190 -8.72 15.69 -15.13
CA ARG A 190 -8.61 14.27 -15.43
C ARG A 190 -8.46 14.10 -16.96
N PRO A 191 -7.45 13.37 -17.48
CA PRO A 191 -7.50 12.98 -18.89
C PRO A 191 -8.80 12.19 -19.10
N PRO A 192 -9.61 12.50 -20.14
CA PRO A 192 -10.85 11.79 -20.37
C PRO A 192 -10.55 10.30 -20.49
N GLY A 193 -11.18 9.51 -19.62
CA GLY A 193 -11.12 8.06 -19.69
C GLY A 193 -11.59 7.64 -21.08
N GLY A 194 -10.68 7.03 -21.85
CA GLY A 194 -11.01 6.46 -23.15
C GLY A 194 -12.17 5.50 -22.97
N ALA A 195 -13.27 5.76 -23.67
CA ALA A 195 -14.36 4.81 -23.81
C ALA A 195 -13.80 3.49 -24.38
N PRO A 196 -14.30 2.34 -23.93
CA PRO A 196 -13.98 1.09 -24.60
C PRO A 196 -14.62 1.12 -26.00
N SER A 197 -13.78 0.99 -27.03
CA SER A 197 -14.21 0.65 -28.38
C SER A 197 -14.87 -0.75 -28.39
N PRO A 198 -15.85 -0.99 -29.29
CA PRO A 198 -16.68 -2.20 -29.29
C PRO A 198 -15.91 -3.51 -29.53
#